data_AF-Q72RZ8-F1
#
_entry.id   AF-Q72RZ8-F1
#
_cell.length_a   1.000
_cell.length_b   1.000
_cell.length_c   1.000
_cell.angle_alpha   90.00
_cell.angle_beta   90.00
_cell.angle_gamma   90.00
#
_symmetry.space_group_name_H-M   'P 1'
#
loop_
_entity.id
_entity.type
_entity.pdbx_description
1 polymer ?
#
loop_
_entity_poly.entity_id
_entity_poly.type
_entity_poly.pdbx_seq_one_letter_code
_entity_poly.pdbx_strand_id
1 'polypeptide(L)'
;MVETKSKISFEDALMELEQIAEKLERQDFSLEESLKAYERGMELKKICQGILDTAEGKIEALTKDESKKTNKTGFRGESKTTETKNNTAQEEDLF
;
A
#
# COMPACT_ATOMS: atom_id res chain seq x y z
N MET A 1 -29.28 7.07 -17.49
CA MET A 1 -27.88 7.01 -17.97
C MET A 1 -27.00 7.06 -16.75
N VAL A 2 -26.31 5.96 -16.42
CA VAL A 2 -25.36 5.95 -15.30
C VAL A 2 -24.05 6.51 -15.84
N GLU A 3 -23.71 7.73 -15.44
CA GLU A 3 -22.45 8.40 -15.76
C GLU A 3 -21.31 7.64 -15.09
N THR A 4 -20.71 6.69 -15.81
CA THR A 4 -19.44 6.10 -15.41
C THR A 4 -18.38 7.18 -15.52
N LYS A 5 -18.15 7.90 -14.42
CA LYS A 5 -17.04 8.82 -14.24
C LYS A 5 -15.75 8.05 -14.57
N SER A 6 -15.25 8.22 -15.79
CA SER A 6 -14.12 7.48 -16.31
C SER A 6 -12.92 7.76 -15.41
N LYS A 7 -12.42 6.73 -14.70
CA LYS A 7 -11.20 6.87 -13.91
C LYS A 7 -10.06 7.04 -14.91
N ILE A 8 -9.42 8.20 -14.89
CA ILE A 8 -8.20 8.47 -15.66
C ILE A 8 -7.12 7.44 -15.26
N SER A 9 -6.35 6.95 -16.24
CA SER A 9 -5.23 6.04 -15.96
C SER A 9 -4.07 6.81 -15.31
N PHE A 10 -3.10 6.09 -14.72
CA PHE A 10 -1.90 6.73 -14.16
C PHE A 10 -1.10 7.46 -15.25
N GLU A 11 -0.92 6.81 -16.39
CA GLU A 11 -0.16 7.34 -17.54
C GLU A 11 -0.84 8.61 -18.09
N ASP A 12 -2.16 8.59 -18.25
CA ASP A 12 -2.91 9.76 -18.70
C ASP A 12 -2.83 10.92 -17.68
N ALA A 13 -2.97 10.61 -16.39
CA ALA A 13 -2.91 11.62 -15.33
C ALA A 13 -1.52 12.26 -15.22
N LEU A 14 -0.46 11.45 -15.40
CA LEU A 14 0.92 11.92 -15.41
C LEU A 14 1.20 12.77 -16.66
N MET A 15 0.77 12.32 -17.83
CA MET A 15 0.92 13.07 -19.09
C MET A 15 0.21 14.44 -19.01
N GLU A 16 -1.00 14.50 -18.46
CA GLU A 16 -1.70 15.77 -18.28
C GLU A 16 -0.98 16.68 -17.27
N LEU A 17 -0.40 16.11 -16.21
CA LEU A 17 0.38 16.87 -15.23
C LEU A 17 1.65 17.47 -15.86
N GLU A 18 2.34 16.71 -16.71
CA GLU A 18 3.51 17.19 -17.47
C GLU A 18 3.13 18.33 -18.43
N GLN A 19 2.00 18.21 -19.13
CA GLN A 19 1.49 19.26 -20.00
C GLN A 19 1.16 20.54 -19.22
N ILE A 20 0.58 20.41 -18.02
CA ILE A 20 0.31 21.55 -17.14
C ILE A 20 1.60 22.20 -16.65
N ALA A 21 2.62 21.40 -16.30
CA ALA A 21 3.92 21.90 -15.91
C ALA A 21 4.58 22.69 -17.05
N GLU A 22 4.62 22.10 -18.25
CA GLU A 22 5.14 22.76 -19.46
C GLU A 22 4.36 24.05 -19.78
N LYS A 23 3.04 24.03 -19.60
CA LYS A 23 2.19 25.22 -19.74
C LYS A 23 2.65 26.29 -18.75
N LEU A 24 2.71 25.99 -17.45
CA LEU A 24 3.10 26.97 -16.43
C LEU A 24 4.51 27.58 -16.65
N GLU A 25 5.43 26.84 -17.29
CA GLU A 25 6.78 27.33 -17.60
C GLU A 25 6.86 28.38 -18.71
N ARG A 26 5.90 28.40 -19.65
CA ARG A 26 5.95 29.29 -20.83
C ARG A 26 5.67 30.77 -20.51
N GLN A 27 5.33 31.13 -19.27
CA GLN A 27 5.08 32.50 -18.77
C GLN A 27 4.00 33.34 -19.51
N ASP A 28 3.36 32.79 -20.54
CA ASP A 28 2.33 33.47 -21.35
C ASP A 28 0.90 33.33 -20.80
N PHE A 29 0.76 33.04 -19.50
CA PHE A 29 -0.56 32.82 -18.87
C PHE A 29 -0.99 34.02 -18.04
N SER A 30 -2.29 34.33 -18.13
CA SER A 30 -2.90 35.19 -17.13
C SER A 30 -2.83 34.54 -15.74
N LEU A 31 -2.94 35.36 -14.69
CA LEU A 31 -3.00 34.87 -13.32
C LEU A 31 -4.15 33.86 -13.13
N GLU A 32 -5.31 34.11 -13.75
CA GLU A 32 -6.47 33.22 -13.67
C GLU A 32 -6.18 31.85 -14.33
N GLU A 33 -5.53 31.83 -15.49
CA GLU A 33 -5.13 30.58 -16.14
C GLU A 33 -4.07 29.84 -15.34
N SER A 34 -3.14 30.56 -14.71
CA SER A 34 -2.12 29.98 -13.84
C SER A 34 -2.75 29.30 -12.62
N LEU A 35 -3.74 29.95 -12.01
CA LEU A 35 -4.49 29.37 -10.89
C LEU A 35 -5.29 28.12 -11.31
N LYS A 36 -5.98 28.17 -12.45
CA LYS A 36 -6.72 27.00 -12.99
C LYS A 36 -5.78 25.83 -13.29
N ALA A 37 -4.64 26.11 -13.91
CA ALA A 37 -3.62 25.11 -14.19
C ALA A 37 -3.06 24.49 -12.90
N TYR A 38 -2.80 25.31 -11.88
CA TYR A 38 -2.35 24.84 -10.57
C TYR A 38 -3.39 23.96 -9.87
N GLU A 39 -4.67 24.37 -9.84
CA GLU A 39 -5.76 23.58 -9.26
C GLU A 39 -5.88 22.21 -9.93
N ARG A 40 -5.84 22.19 -11.26
CA ARG A 40 -5.88 20.93 -12.03
C ARG A 40 -4.65 20.06 -11.76
N GLY A 41 -3.45 20.65 -11.72
CA GLY A 41 -2.22 19.94 -11.36
C GLY A 41 -2.30 19.30 -9.97
N MET A 42 -2.89 19.99 -9.00
CA MET A 42 -3.11 19.46 -7.64
C MET A 42 -4.12 18.31 -7.61
N GLU A 43 -5.16 18.35 -8.44
CA GLU A 43 -6.11 17.24 -8.61
C GLU A 43 -5.40 16.02 -9.21
N LEU A 44 -4.65 16.20 -10.30
CA LEU A 44 -3.89 15.12 -10.96
C LEU A 44 -2.86 14.50 -10.01
N LYS A 45 -2.14 15.32 -9.24
CA LYS A 45 -1.22 14.82 -8.21
C LYS A 45 -1.91 13.88 -7.21
N LYS A 46 -3.10 14.26 -6.72
CA LYS A 46 -3.89 13.42 -5.80
C LYS A 46 -4.32 12.11 -6.45
N ILE A 47 -4.71 12.16 -7.73
CA ILE A 47 -5.07 10.97 -8.49
C ILE A 47 -3.86 10.03 -8.62
N CYS A 48 -2.72 10.54 -9.07
CA CYS A 48 -1.48 9.77 -9.19
C CYS A 48 -1.10 9.13 -7.85
N GLN A 49 -1.11 9.91 -6.76
CA GLN A 49 -0.83 9.39 -5.42
C GLN A 49 -1.78 8.26 -5.03
N GLY A 50 -3.10 8.43 -5.22
CA GLY A 50 -4.07 7.39 -4.89
C GLY A 50 -3.90 6.09 -5.71
N ILE A 51 -3.47 6.20 -6.97
CA ILE A 51 -3.14 5.03 -7.79
C ILE A 51 -1.89 4.34 -7.26
N LEU A 52 -0.84 5.10 -6.91
CA LEU A 52 0.39 4.57 -6.35
C LEU A 52 0.15 3.90 -4.99
N ASP A 53 -0.61 4.53 -4.09
CA ASP A 53 -0.98 3.96 -2.78
C ASP A 53 -1.73 2.61 -2.96
N THR A 54 -2.63 2.55 -3.93
CA THR A 54 -3.36 1.32 -4.26
C THR A 54 -2.42 0.23 -4.80
N ALA A 55 -1.44 0.61 -5.63
CA ALA A 55 -0.45 -0.32 -6.17
C ALA A 55 0.49 -0.84 -5.07
N GLU A 56 0.97 0.05 -4.19
CA GLU A 56 1.80 -0.29 -3.03
C GLU A 56 1.08 -1.26 -2.09
N GLY A 57 -0.18 -0.98 -1.74
CA GLY A 57 -0.98 -1.87 -0.91
C GLY A 57 -1.17 -3.27 -1.51
N LYS A 58 -1.29 -3.37 -2.85
CA LYS A 58 -1.33 -4.67 -3.55
C LYS A 58 0.00 -5.41 -3.46
N ILE A 59 1.12 -4.71 -3.65
CA ILE A 59 2.47 -5.28 -3.54
C ILE A 59 2.70 -5.79 -2.10
N GLU A 60 2.32 -5.00 -1.09
CA GLU A 60 2.45 -5.39 0.31
C GLU A 60 1.63 -6.65 0.63
N ALA A 61 0.38 -6.74 0.13
CA ALA A 61 -0.46 -7.92 0.33
C ALA A 61 0.13 -9.17 -0.32
N LEU A 62 0.61 -9.06 -1.57
CA LEU A 62 1.25 -10.17 -2.28
C LEU A 62 2.53 -10.66 -1.57
N THR A 63 3.36 -9.73 -1.09
CA THR A 63 4.61 -10.05 -0.37
C THR A 63 4.32 -10.72 0.99
N LYS A 64 3.27 -10.29 1.70
CA LYS A 64 2.81 -10.93 2.95
C LYS A 64 2.24 -12.33 2.71
N ASP A 65 1.56 -12.56 1.59
CA ASP A 65 1.01 -13.86 1.25
C ASP A 65 2.10 -14.85 0.81
N GLU A 66 3.13 -14.39 0.10
CA GLU A 66 4.31 -15.20 -0.20
C GLU A 66 5.03 -15.66 1.07
N SER A 67 5.24 -14.75 2.03
CA SER A 67 5.87 -15.08 3.33
C SER A 67 5.02 -15.97 4.24
N LYS A 68 3.68 -15.96 4.09
CA LYS A 68 2.80 -16.93 4.78
C LYS A 68 2.82 -18.31 4.12
N LYS A 69 2.99 -18.39 2.80
CA LYS A 69 3.06 -19.65 2.07
C LYS A 69 4.36 -20.41 2.35
N THR A 70 5.47 -19.71 2.54
CA THR A 70 6.77 -20.33 2.87
C THR A 70 6.83 -20.94 4.28
N ASN A 71 5.95 -20.53 5.22
CA ASN A 71 5.89 -21.06 6.59
C ASN A 71 4.78 -22.10 6.84
N LYS A 72 4.01 -22.52 5.83
CA LYS A 72 2.93 -23.51 6.00
C LYS A 72 3.16 -24.85 5.29
N THR A 73 4.32 -25.05 4.68
CA THR A 73 4.71 -26.33 4.06
C THR A 73 6.01 -26.84 4.67
N GLY A 74 5.89 -27.41 5.87
CA GLY A 74 7.02 -27.96 6.64
C GLY A 74 6.56 -28.88 7.78
N PHE A 75 5.75 -29.89 7.42
CA PHE A 75 5.59 -31.20 8.09
C PHE A 75 5.81 -31.25 9.62
N ARG A 76 4.72 -31.18 10.40
CA ARG A 76 4.66 -31.58 11.82
C ARG A 76 4.92 -33.09 11.90
N GLY A 77 6.20 -33.47 11.90
CA GLY A 77 6.64 -34.83 12.16
C GLY A 77 6.39 -35.20 13.62
N GLU A 78 5.56 -36.23 13.83
CA GLU A 78 5.42 -36.91 15.12
C GLU A 78 6.80 -37.39 15.59
N SER A 79 7.29 -36.82 16.69
CA SER A 79 8.35 -37.42 17.49
C SER A 79 7.76 -37.78 18.84
N LYS A 80 7.37 -39.06 18.97
CA LYS A 80 7.47 -39.78 20.24
C LYS A 80 8.90 -39.60 20.75
N THR A 81 9.11 -39.39 22.05
CA THR A 81 10.22 -39.97 22.86
C THR A 81 10.11 -39.45 24.32
N THR A 82 9.99 -40.42 25.23
CA THR A 82 10.39 -40.47 26.67
C THR A 82 9.72 -39.52 27.68
N GLU A 83 8.90 -40.04 28.60
CA GLU A 83 9.34 -40.63 29.88
C GLU A 83 10.32 -39.73 30.66
N THR A 84 9.87 -39.17 31.78
CA THR A 84 10.40 -39.52 33.11
C THR A 84 9.52 -38.91 34.20
N LYS A 85 9.39 -39.71 35.25
CA LYS A 85 8.42 -39.66 36.33
C LYS A 85 8.78 -38.62 37.40
N ASN A 86 7.74 -38.26 38.15
CA ASN A 86 7.71 -38.15 39.60
C ASN A 86 8.39 -36.97 40.32
N ASN A 87 7.48 -36.14 40.86
CA ASN A 87 7.20 -36.01 42.31
C ASN A 87 8.00 -34.98 43.13
N THR A 88 7.25 -33.95 43.55
CA THR A 88 7.13 -33.37 44.90
C THR A 88 8.40 -32.92 45.63
N ALA A 89 8.45 -31.60 45.87
CA ALA A 89 8.87 -31.01 47.14
C ALA A 89 8.29 -29.58 47.22
N GLN A 90 7.39 -29.35 48.18
CA GLN A 90 7.59 -28.49 49.38
C GLN A 90 7.32 -27.00 49.08
N GLU A 91 6.15 -26.48 49.48
CA GLU A 91 5.94 -25.84 50.80
C GLU A 91 7.00 -24.78 51.06
N GLU A 92 6.65 -23.49 50.94
CA GLU A 92 6.94 -22.46 51.96
C GLU A 92 5.88 -21.34 51.80
N ASP A 93 4.91 -21.39 52.70
CA ASP A 93 3.94 -20.34 53.02
C ASP A 93 4.70 -19.23 53.78
N LEU A 94 4.57 -17.96 53.38
CA LEU A 94 5.11 -16.86 54.18
C LEU A 94 4.30 -15.56 54.04
N PHE A 95 3.39 -15.42 55.01
CA PHE A 95 2.62 -14.24 55.47
C PHE A 95 1.49 -13.67 54.60
#